data_AF-A0A9P5M9N1-F1
#
_entry.id   AF-A0A9P5M9N1-F1
#
_cell.length_a   1.000
_cell.length_b   1.000
_cell.length_c   1.000
_cell.angle_alpha   90.00
_cell.angle_beta   90.00
_cell.angle_gamma   90.00
#
_symmetry.space_group_name_H-M   'P 1'
#
loop_
_entity.id
_entity.type
_entity.pdbx_description
1 polymer ?
#
loop_
_entity_poly.entity_id
_entity_poly.type
_entity_poly.pdbx_seq_one_letter_code
_entity_poly.pdbx_strand_id
1 'polypeptide(L)'
;MFRLLQEAKQIKNGESPTSSVEELSRFLVTFCVDFINSLRWDEDAPPSIRFWEEEAASKSIQLLYMEAIDNVAAQERKLFQLFKKKMEKKKKESDIKEPDSKIDKDIQEGENWSSISEATILLGEIKDILHELMILKPLLTQQQHVWLELVGLESGKDSSWGPTHILNKLTEMIEMAERNRKLVHDVLNLEQNSINIMEAVLSRKLAEESALLTTLNEKASREGKVLIVFTIVTVVFTPLSFLTSLFSLNITVFQHNSDGDIEYEPSWIFPIIFSFLPIRFLIIVR
;
A
#
# COMPACT_ATOMS: atom_id res chain seq x y z
N MET A 1 -16.55 -17.48 -41.49
CA MET A 1 -16.29 -16.79 -42.80
C MET A 1 -17.01 -17.40 -44.03
N PHE A 2 -16.63 -18.57 -44.57
CA PHE A 2 -17.29 -19.12 -45.78
C PHE A 2 -18.77 -19.48 -45.56
N ARG A 3 -19.14 -19.89 -44.35
CA ARG A 3 -20.53 -20.19 -43.96
C ARG A 3 -21.39 -18.92 -43.86
N LEU A 4 -20.85 -17.84 -43.28
CA LEU A 4 -21.52 -16.53 -43.23
C LEU A 4 -21.71 -15.89 -44.62
N LEU A 5 -20.74 -16.03 -45.52
CA LEU A 5 -20.90 -15.63 -46.93
C LEU A 5 -22.00 -16.44 -47.63
N GLN A 6 -22.20 -17.71 -47.23
CA GLN A 6 -23.21 -18.60 -47.78
C GLN A 6 -24.61 -18.29 -47.20
N GLU A 7 -24.71 -17.92 -45.92
CA GLU A 7 -25.95 -17.53 -45.25
C GLU A 7 -26.42 -16.12 -45.65
N ALA A 8 -25.52 -15.14 -45.75
CA ALA A 8 -25.84 -13.82 -46.30
C ALA A 8 -26.32 -13.89 -47.76
N LYS A 9 -25.78 -14.84 -48.53
CA LYS A 9 -26.25 -15.15 -49.90
C LYS A 9 -27.66 -15.79 -49.91
N GLN A 10 -28.03 -16.56 -48.89
CA GLN A 10 -29.35 -17.21 -48.78
C GLN A 10 -30.45 -16.23 -48.31
N ILE A 11 -30.12 -15.29 -47.43
CA ILE A 11 -31.05 -14.26 -46.92
C ILE A 11 -31.48 -13.30 -48.04
N LYS A 12 -30.61 -13.07 -49.04
CA LYS A 12 -30.86 -12.21 -50.20
C LYS A 12 -31.43 -12.95 -51.42
N ASN A 13 -32.12 -14.09 -51.23
CA ASN A 13 -32.81 -14.78 -52.32
C ASN A 13 -34.04 -13.98 -52.79
N GLY A 14 -33.77 -13.10 -53.73
CA GLY A 14 -34.69 -12.28 -54.50
C GLY A 14 -33.95 -11.42 -55.54
N GLU A 15 -32.64 -11.20 -55.36
CA GLU A 15 -31.79 -10.56 -56.37
C GLU A 15 -30.78 -11.56 -56.96
N SER A 16 -30.58 -11.43 -58.26
CA SER A 16 -29.66 -12.22 -59.08
C SER A 16 -28.24 -12.29 -58.48
N PRO A 17 -27.50 -13.40 -58.70
CA PRO A 17 -26.12 -13.54 -58.23
C PRO A 17 -25.30 -12.33 -58.69
N THR A 18 -24.53 -11.74 -57.76
CA THR A 18 -23.67 -10.56 -57.97
C THR A 18 -23.05 -10.59 -59.37
N SER A 19 -23.55 -9.72 -60.25
CA SER A 19 -23.31 -9.84 -61.69
C SER A 19 -21.99 -9.19 -62.11
N SER A 20 -21.30 -8.50 -61.20
CA SER A 20 -20.06 -7.78 -61.45
C SER A 20 -19.01 -8.03 -60.36
N VAL A 21 -17.75 -8.07 -60.77
CA VAL A 21 -16.57 -8.13 -59.88
C VAL A 21 -16.58 -6.98 -58.87
N GLU A 22 -17.12 -5.83 -59.26
CA GLU A 22 -17.25 -4.63 -58.42
C GLU A 22 -18.29 -4.78 -57.30
N GLU A 23 -19.33 -5.58 -57.53
CA GLU A 23 -20.36 -5.86 -56.54
C GLU A 23 -19.88 -6.89 -55.51
N LEU A 24 -19.12 -7.89 -55.97
CA LEU A 24 -18.45 -8.87 -55.12
C LEU A 24 -17.38 -8.21 -54.23
N SER A 25 -16.58 -7.30 -54.81
CA SER A 25 -15.54 -6.59 -54.07
C SER A 25 -16.13 -5.65 -53.02
N ARG A 26 -17.21 -4.92 -53.35
CA ARG A 26 -17.96 -4.09 -52.40
C ARG A 26 -18.54 -4.93 -51.25
N PHE A 27 -19.11 -6.10 -51.55
CA PHE A 27 -19.65 -7.00 -50.53
C PHE A 27 -18.57 -7.52 -49.58
N LEU A 28 -17.43 -7.99 -50.10
CA LEU A 28 -16.32 -8.47 -49.28
C LEU A 28 -15.75 -7.39 -48.37
N VAL A 29 -15.57 -6.18 -48.88
CA VAL A 29 -15.04 -5.05 -48.11
C VAL A 29 -16.07 -4.61 -47.06
N THR A 30 -17.37 -4.69 -47.34
CA THR A 30 -18.43 -4.39 -46.35
C THR A 30 -18.43 -5.41 -45.24
N PHE A 31 -18.37 -6.69 -45.60
CA PHE A 31 -18.31 -7.79 -44.63
C PHE A 31 -17.07 -7.72 -43.73
N CYS A 32 -15.89 -7.40 -44.29
CA CYS A 32 -14.65 -7.27 -43.51
C CYS A 32 -14.66 -6.06 -42.56
N VAL A 33 -15.41 -5.01 -42.87
CA VAL A 33 -15.56 -3.82 -42.01
C VAL A 33 -16.64 -4.03 -40.95
N ASP A 34 -17.79 -4.60 -41.34
CA ASP A 34 -18.86 -4.99 -40.41
C ASP A 34 -18.43 -6.12 -39.48
N PHE A 35 -17.35 -6.84 -39.79
CA PHE A 35 -16.76 -7.87 -38.95
C PHE A 35 -16.61 -7.44 -37.49
N ILE A 36 -16.17 -6.21 -37.20
CA ILE A 36 -15.96 -5.77 -35.81
C ILE A 36 -17.29 -5.54 -35.06
N ASN A 37 -18.36 -5.22 -35.78
CA ASN A 37 -19.69 -4.98 -35.22
C ASN A 37 -20.56 -6.25 -35.20
N SER A 38 -20.37 -7.13 -36.18
CA SER A 38 -21.20 -8.31 -36.45
C SER A 38 -20.62 -9.61 -35.89
N LEU A 39 -19.33 -9.67 -35.53
CA LEU A 39 -18.76 -10.90 -34.97
C LEU A 39 -19.30 -11.14 -33.55
N ARG A 40 -20.07 -12.21 -33.43
CA ARG A 40 -20.47 -12.83 -32.16
C ARG A 40 -19.62 -14.08 -32.00
N TRP A 41 -18.93 -14.20 -30.87
CA TRP A 41 -17.89 -15.21 -30.68
C TRP A 41 -18.39 -16.66 -30.73
N ASP A 42 -19.70 -16.92 -30.56
CA ASP A 42 -20.27 -18.28 -30.57
C ASP A 42 -20.26 -18.96 -31.95
N GLU A 43 -20.47 -18.21 -33.04
CA GLU A 43 -20.67 -18.82 -34.38
C GLU A 43 -19.37 -19.06 -35.17
N ASP A 44 -18.27 -18.36 -34.84
CA ASP A 44 -17.03 -18.35 -35.64
C ASP A 44 -15.76 -18.81 -34.89
N ALA A 45 -15.84 -19.17 -33.60
CA ALA A 45 -14.68 -19.62 -32.84
C ALA A 45 -14.26 -21.07 -33.20
N PRO A 46 -12.96 -21.36 -33.39
CA PRO A 46 -12.47 -22.73 -33.52
C PRO A 46 -12.86 -23.56 -32.29
N PRO A 47 -13.27 -24.84 -32.43
CA PRO A 47 -13.77 -25.67 -31.33
C PRO A 47 -12.77 -25.91 -30.18
N SER A 48 -11.52 -25.45 -30.31
CA SER A 48 -10.49 -25.47 -29.29
C SER A 48 -10.57 -24.34 -28.26
N ILE A 49 -11.38 -23.29 -28.49
CA ILE A 49 -11.54 -22.15 -27.57
C ILE A 49 -12.99 -22.11 -27.11
N ARG A 50 -13.33 -22.89 -26.07
CA ARG A 50 -14.61 -22.72 -25.38
C ARG A 50 -14.45 -21.60 -24.36
N PHE A 51 -15.13 -20.49 -24.61
CA PHE A 51 -15.30 -19.42 -23.63
C PHE A 51 -16.25 -19.91 -22.52
N TRP A 52 -15.96 -19.57 -21.26
CA TRP A 52 -16.69 -20.08 -20.09
C TRP A 52 -17.99 -19.30 -19.80
N GLU A 53 -18.35 -18.32 -20.64
CA GLU A 53 -19.52 -17.46 -20.46
C GLU A 53 -20.33 -17.37 -21.76
N GLU A 54 -21.49 -18.03 -21.81
CA GLU A 54 -22.46 -17.97 -22.93
C GLU A 54 -22.92 -16.53 -23.23
N GLU A 55 -22.86 -15.64 -22.23
CA GLU A 55 -23.27 -14.25 -22.37
C GLU A 55 -22.26 -13.41 -23.18
N ALA A 56 -20.95 -13.63 -22.99
CA ALA A 56 -19.89 -12.95 -23.72
C ALA A 56 -19.87 -13.35 -25.22
N ALA A 57 -20.28 -14.59 -25.52
CA ALA A 57 -20.32 -15.12 -26.88
C ALA A 57 -21.39 -14.46 -27.77
N SER A 58 -22.37 -13.80 -27.14
CA SER A 58 -23.51 -13.16 -27.78
C SER A 58 -23.29 -11.67 -28.11
N LYS A 59 -22.23 -11.05 -27.55
CA LYS A 59 -21.94 -9.61 -27.62
C LYS A 59 -20.94 -9.32 -28.75
N SER A 60 -21.04 -8.12 -29.34
CA SER A 60 -20.04 -7.66 -30.32
C SER A 60 -18.70 -7.38 -29.64
N ILE A 61 -17.60 -7.54 -30.36
CA ILE A 61 -16.25 -7.24 -29.87
C ILE A 61 -16.16 -5.83 -29.29
N GLN A 62 -16.78 -4.86 -29.97
CA GLN A 62 -16.84 -3.48 -29.49
C GLN A 62 -17.52 -3.38 -28.12
N LEU A 63 -18.65 -4.06 -27.92
CA LEU A 63 -19.38 -4.04 -26.65
C LEU A 63 -18.57 -4.68 -25.53
N LEU A 64 -17.83 -5.76 -25.83
CA LEU A 64 -16.95 -6.43 -24.87
C LEU A 64 -15.84 -5.51 -24.37
N TYR A 65 -15.14 -4.80 -25.27
CA TYR A 65 -14.12 -3.83 -24.87
C TYR A 65 -14.69 -2.65 -24.10
N MET A 66 -15.86 -2.16 -24.50
CA MET A 66 -16.55 -1.09 -23.79
C MET A 66 -16.89 -1.50 -22.35
N GLU A 67 -17.48 -2.69 -22.18
CA GLU A 67 -17.83 -3.26 -20.88
C GLU A 67 -16.59 -3.52 -20.02
N ALA A 68 -15.49 -3.99 -20.62
CA ALA A 68 -14.21 -4.14 -19.93
C ALA A 68 -13.67 -2.79 -19.42
N ILE A 69 -13.68 -1.74 -20.25
CA ILE A 69 -13.23 -0.40 -19.84
C ILE A 69 -14.14 0.18 -18.74
N ASP A 70 -15.46 -0.03 -18.85
CA ASP A 70 -16.43 0.41 -17.84
C ASP A 70 -16.27 -0.34 -16.51
N ASN A 71 -15.97 -1.65 -16.56
CA ASN A 71 -15.65 -2.44 -15.38
C ASN A 71 -14.37 -1.94 -14.71
N VAL A 72 -13.32 -1.67 -15.50
CA VAL A 72 -12.08 -1.06 -14.98
C VAL A 72 -12.38 0.30 -14.33
N ALA A 73 -13.20 1.14 -14.96
CA ALA A 73 -13.61 2.42 -14.38
C ALA A 73 -14.37 2.24 -13.06
N ALA A 74 -15.23 1.22 -12.96
CA ALA A 74 -15.95 0.91 -11.73
C ALA A 74 -15.02 0.41 -10.62
N GLN A 75 -14.02 -0.41 -10.95
CA GLN A 75 -13.02 -0.89 -9.99
C GLN A 75 -12.09 0.24 -9.53
N GLU A 76 -11.65 1.12 -10.43
CA GLU A 76 -10.89 2.32 -10.11
C GLU A 76 -11.62 3.18 -9.08
N ARG A 77 -12.92 3.46 -9.31
CA ARG A 77 -13.74 4.22 -8.35
C ARG A 77 -13.82 3.55 -7.00
N LYS A 78 -13.93 2.21 -6.96
CA LYS A 78 -13.94 1.45 -5.70
C LYS A 78 -12.62 1.63 -4.95
N LEU A 79 -11.48 1.48 -5.65
CA LEU A 79 -10.16 1.69 -5.06
C LEU A 79 -10.00 3.11 -4.51
N PHE A 80 -10.41 4.13 -5.26
CA PHE A 80 -10.35 5.51 -4.80
C PHE A 80 -11.23 5.76 -3.56
N GLN A 81 -12.43 5.19 -3.51
CA GLN A 81 -13.32 5.31 -2.34
C GLN A 81 -12.75 4.59 -1.11
N LEU A 82 -12.15 3.41 -1.30
CA LEU A 82 -11.45 2.68 -0.24
C LEU A 82 -10.29 3.52 0.32
N PHE A 83 -9.47 4.10 -0.56
CA PHE A 83 -8.39 5.00 -0.19
C PHE A 83 -8.91 6.23 0.59
N LYS A 84 -9.97 6.88 0.10
CA LYS A 84 -10.57 8.03 0.79
C LYS A 84 -11.05 7.67 2.19
N LYS A 85 -11.77 6.55 2.33
CA LYS A 85 -12.29 6.07 3.63
C LYS A 85 -11.15 5.78 4.61
N LYS A 86 -10.05 5.17 4.12
CA LYS A 86 -8.84 4.88 4.88
C LYS A 86 -8.16 6.16 5.39
N MET A 87 -8.06 7.18 4.54
CA MET A 87 -7.54 8.50 4.93
C MET A 87 -8.42 9.19 5.99
N GLU A 88 -9.74 9.11 5.86
CA GLU A 88 -10.68 9.64 6.85
C GLU A 88 -10.59 8.91 8.20
N LYS A 89 -10.44 7.58 8.18
CA LYS A 89 -10.24 6.77 9.40
C LYS A 89 -8.95 7.19 10.12
N LYS A 90 -7.84 7.28 9.39
CA LYS A 90 -6.53 7.72 9.93
C LYS A 90 -6.58 9.12 10.52
N LYS A 91 -7.31 10.05 9.89
CA LYS A 91 -7.50 11.41 10.42
C LYS A 91 -8.25 11.41 11.76
N LYS A 92 -9.28 10.57 11.90
CA LYS A 92 -10.03 10.44 13.16
C LYS A 92 -9.21 9.76 14.26
N GLU A 93 -8.38 8.77 13.91
CA GLU A 93 -7.46 8.11 14.84
C GLU A 93 -6.36 9.06 15.33
N SER A 94 -5.87 9.99 14.49
CA SER A 94 -4.91 11.00 14.95
C SER A 94 -5.47 11.97 15.99
N ASP A 95 -6.80 12.18 16.04
CA ASP A 95 -7.46 13.04 17.02
C ASP A 95 -7.77 12.32 18.36
N ILE A 96 -7.72 10.99 18.37
CA ILE A 96 -8.10 10.14 19.53
C ILE A 96 -6.92 9.21 19.87
N LYS A 97 -5.94 9.73 20.61
CA LYS A 97 -4.86 9.04 21.38
C LYS A 97 -4.13 7.82 20.74
N GLU A 98 -2.81 7.99 20.71
CA GLU A 98 -1.70 7.01 20.74
C GLU A 98 -1.93 5.57 20.20
N PRO A 99 -1.27 5.17 19.10
CA PRO A 99 -1.38 3.82 18.54
C PRO A 99 -0.65 2.83 19.45
N ASP A 100 -1.39 2.23 20.38
CA ASP A 100 -0.88 1.25 21.31
C ASP A 100 -1.21 -0.18 20.83
N SER A 101 -0.50 -0.67 19.80
CA SER A 101 -0.11 -2.08 19.63
C SER A 101 0.67 -2.29 18.33
N LYS A 102 1.68 -3.17 18.35
CA LYS A 102 2.34 -3.67 17.12
C LYS A 102 1.35 -4.38 16.17
N ILE A 103 0.25 -4.90 16.72
CA ILE A 103 -0.77 -5.66 15.99
C ILE A 103 -1.54 -4.76 15.01
N ASP A 104 -1.88 -3.53 15.41
CA ASP A 104 -2.53 -2.56 14.50
C ASP A 104 -1.63 -2.16 13.33
N LYS A 105 -0.31 -2.13 13.55
CA LYS A 105 0.66 -1.76 12.51
C LYS A 105 0.77 -2.83 11.43
N ASP A 106 0.84 -4.10 11.83
CA ASP A 106 0.89 -5.25 10.91
C ASP A 106 -0.41 -5.39 10.11
N ILE A 107 -1.58 -5.13 10.74
CA ILE A 107 -2.88 -5.13 10.05
C ILE A 107 -2.97 -3.99 9.04
N GLN A 108 -2.51 -2.78 9.40
CA GLN A 108 -2.49 -1.65 8.47
C GLN A 108 -1.52 -1.83 7.30
N GLU A 109 -0.35 -2.45 7.52
CA GLU A 109 0.57 -2.81 6.45
C GLU A 109 -0.03 -3.85 5.50
N GLY A 110 -0.75 -4.85 6.03
CA GLY A 110 -1.49 -5.83 5.22
C GLY A 110 -2.59 -5.20 4.36
N GLU A 111 -3.39 -4.30 4.94
CA GLU A 111 -4.42 -3.55 4.19
C GLU A 111 -3.81 -2.62 3.13
N ASN A 112 -2.68 -1.97 3.42
CA ASN A 112 -1.96 -1.15 2.44
C ASN A 112 -1.48 -1.99 1.25
N TRP A 113 -0.89 -3.17 1.51
CA TRP A 113 -0.38 -4.01 0.43
C TRP A 113 -1.49 -4.61 -0.43
N SER A 114 -2.65 -4.95 0.15
CA SER A 114 -3.81 -5.42 -0.61
C SER A 114 -4.28 -4.36 -1.60
N SER A 115 -4.51 -3.11 -1.15
CA SER A 115 -4.94 -2.01 -2.00
C SER A 115 -3.96 -1.73 -3.15
N ILE A 116 -2.66 -1.75 -2.88
CA ILE A 116 -1.63 -1.51 -3.90
C ILE A 116 -1.57 -2.68 -4.90
N SER A 117 -1.68 -3.92 -4.42
CA SER A 117 -1.70 -5.10 -5.28
C SER A 117 -2.93 -5.10 -6.20
N GLU A 118 -4.12 -4.80 -5.68
CA GLU A 118 -5.36 -4.68 -6.45
C GLU A 118 -5.23 -3.60 -7.52
N ALA A 119 -4.73 -2.42 -7.16
CA ALA A 119 -4.51 -1.34 -8.12
C ALA A 119 -3.43 -1.67 -9.17
N THR A 120 -2.41 -2.45 -8.81
CA THR A 120 -1.37 -2.92 -9.76
C THR A 120 -1.92 -3.94 -10.75
N ILE A 121 -2.75 -4.89 -10.29
CA ILE A 121 -3.44 -5.84 -11.16
C ILE A 121 -4.35 -5.09 -12.14
N LEU A 122 -5.17 -4.17 -11.62
CA LEU A 122 -6.05 -3.34 -12.45
C LEU A 122 -5.29 -2.49 -13.48
N LEU A 123 -4.11 -1.99 -13.10
CA LEU A 123 -3.21 -1.27 -14.02
C LEU A 123 -2.67 -2.20 -15.12
N GLY A 124 -2.41 -3.47 -14.80
CA GLY A 124 -2.08 -4.51 -15.76
C GLY A 124 -3.21 -4.74 -16.76
N GLU A 125 -4.42 -4.96 -16.25
CA GLU A 125 -5.62 -5.22 -17.07
C GLU A 125 -5.92 -4.07 -18.05
N ILE A 126 -5.92 -2.81 -17.57
CA ILE A 126 -6.19 -1.67 -18.45
C ILE A 126 -5.08 -1.44 -19.48
N LYS A 127 -3.84 -1.77 -19.13
CA LYS A 127 -2.70 -1.70 -20.05
C LYS A 127 -2.85 -2.78 -21.13
N ASP A 128 -3.30 -3.98 -20.79
CA ASP A 128 -3.48 -5.06 -21.75
C ASP A 128 -4.63 -4.73 -22.72
N ILE A 129 -5.78 -4.25 -22.21
CA ILE A 129 -6.89 -3.72 -23.03
C ILE A 129 -6.37 -2.62 -23.97
N LEU A 130 -5.58 -1.68 -23.47
CA LEU A 130 -5.05 -0.59 -24.29
C LEU A 130 -4.12 -1.10 -25.39
N HIS A 131 -3.26 -2.08 -25.11
CA HIS A 131 -2.43 -2.70 -26.14
C HIS A 131 -3.27 -3.38 -27.22
N GLU A 132 -4.31 -4.12 -26.84
CA GLU A 132 -5.22 -4.78 -27.79
C GLU A 132 -5.94 -3.75 -28.68
N LEU A 133 -6.47 -2.67 -28.10
CA LEU A 133 -7.09 -1.58 -28.87
C LEU A 133 -6.07 -0.86 -29.78
N MET A 134 -4.84 -0.67 -29.32
CA MET A 134 -3.77 -0.10 -30.12
C MET A 134 -3.33 -0.99 -31.28
N ILE A 135 -3.42 -2.32 -31.14
CA ILE A 135 -3.18 -3.28 -32.24
C ILE A 135 -4.33 -3.24 -33.25
N LEU A 136 -5.58 -3.10 -32.79
CA LEU A 136 -6.75 -3.03 -33.67
C LEU A 136 -6.79 -1.75 -34.50
N LYS A 137 -6.23 -0.65 -33.99
CA LYS A 137 -6.26 0.66 -34.67
C LYS A 137 -5.58 0.64 -36.05
N PRO A 138 -4.32 0.17 -36.22
CA PRO A 138 -3.70 0.03 -37.54
C PRO A 138 -4.50 -0.84 -38.52
N LEU A 139 -5.06 -1.96 -38.03
CA LEU A 139 -5.85 -2.88 -38.84
C LEU A 139 -7.08 -2.17 -39.44
N LEU A 140 -7.82 -1.45 -38.59
CA LEU A 140 -8.99 -0.69 -38.99
C LEU A 140 -8.66 0.49 -39.91
N THR A 141 -7.53 1.17 -39.68
CA THR A 141 -7.05 2.24 -40.58
C THR A 141 -6.76 1.69 -41.97
N GLN A 142 -6.12 0.53 -42.05
CA GLN A 142 -5.86 -0.14 -43.33
C GLN A 142 -7.17 -0.55 -44.01
N GLN A 143 -8.12 -1.10 -43.26
CA GLN A 143 -9.44 -1.46 -43.78
C GLN A 143 -10.23 -0.23 -44.26
N GLN A 144 -10.11 0.91 -43.58
CA GLN A 144 -10.71 2.17 -44.03
C GLN A 144 -10.10 2.63 -45.35
N HIS A 145 -8.79 2.52 -45.52
CA HIS A 145 -8.13 2.91 -46.76
C HIS A 145 -8.61 2.08 -47.95
N VAL A 146 -8.65 0.75 -47.77
CA VAL A 146 -9.16 -0.20 -48.78
C VAL A 146 -10.64 0.06 -49.08
N TRP A 147 -11.45 0.36 -48.06
CA TRP A 147 -12.85 0.73 -48.22
C TRP A 147 -13.04 1.99 -49.08
N LEU A 148 -12.27 3.05 -48.80
CA LEU A 148 -12.35 4.30 -49.55
C LEU A 148 -11.91 4.13 -51.01
N GLU A 149 -10.90 3.29 -51.25
CA GLU A 149 -10.37 3.01 -52.59
C GLU A 149 -11.36 2.18 -53.44
N LEU A 150 -12.04 1.19 -52.84
CA LEU A 150 -12.94 0.29 -53.57
C LEU A 150 -14.39 0.77 -53.68
N VAL A 151 -14.91 1.47 -52.66
CA VAL A 151 -16.34 1.84 -52.60
C VAL A 151 -16.58 3.27 -53.12
N GLY A 152 -15.52 4.08 -53.20
CA GLY A 152 -15.59 5.47 -53.67
C GLY A 152 -16.20 6.43 -52.63
N LEU A 153 -15.83 7.71 -52.74
CA LEU A 153 -16.24 8.79 -51.83
C LEU A 153 -17.77 9.04 -51.76
N GLU A 154 -18.54 8.58 -52.75
CA GLU A 154 -19.98 8.86 -52.85
C GLU A 154 -20.85 8.08 -51.85
N SER A 155 -20.35 6.98 -51.28
CA SER A 155 -21.06 6.20 -50.24
C SER A 155 -20.80 6.71 -48.80
N GLY A 156 -19.95 7.74 -48.66
CA GLY A 156 -19.42 8.20 -47.36
C GLY A 156 -20.30 9.20 -46.59
N LYS A 157 -21.48 9.59 -47.11
CA LYS A 157 -22.29 10.65 -46.48
C LYS A 157 -23.35 10.16 -45.49
N ASP A 158 -23.75 8.89 -45.50
CA ASP A 158 -24.91 8.43 -44.71
C ASP A 158 -24.74 7.09 -43.98
N SER A 159 -23.59 6.43 -44.05
CA SER A 159 -23.42 5.19 -43.29
C SER A 159 -23.02 5.48 -41.85
N SER A 160 -24.00 5.52 -40.95
CA SER A 160 -23.81 5.32 -39.49
C SER A 160 -23.08 4.01 -39.14
N TRP A 161 -22.70 3.21 -40.15
CA TRP A 161 -22.01 1.92 -40.10
C TRP A 161 -20.70 1.87 -40.91
N GLY A 162 -20.17 3.00 -41.37
CA GLY A 162 -18.90 3.01 -42.12
C GLY A 162 -17.65 2.74 -41.25
N PRO A 163 -16.51 2.33 -41.85
CA PRO A 163 -15.25 2.08 -41.11
C PRO A 163 -14.74 3.31 -40.34
N THR A 164 -15.10 4.51 -40.78
CA THR A 164 -14.81 5.77 -40.06
C THR A 164 -15.52 5.86 -38.72
N HIS A 165 -16.77 5.37 -38.62
CA HIS A 165 -17.50 5.35 -37.34
C HIS A 165 -16.81 4.41 -36.34
N ILE A 166 -16.38 3.23 -36.80
CA ILE A 166 -15.68 2.24 -35.99
C ILE A 166 -14.32 2.78 -35.51
N LEU A 167 -13.59 3.47 -36.38
CA LEU A 167 -12.32 4.12 -36.02
C LEU A 167 -12.50 5.25 -35.00
N ASN A 168 -13.53 6.09 -35.16
CA ASN A 168 -13.84 7.13 -34.18
C ASN A 168 -14.19 6.48 -32.84
N LYS A 169 -15.02 5.42 -32.85
CA LYS A 169 -15.41 4.73 -31.64
C LYS A 169 -14.25 4.03 -30.94
N LEU A 170 -13.35 3.42 -31.69
CA LEU A 170 -12.11 2.85 -31.17
C LEU A 170 -11.21 3.92 -30.56
N THR A 171 -11.13 5.09 -31.20
CA THR A 171 -10.36 6.22 -30.67
C THR A 171 -10.95 6.71 -29.34
N GLU A 172 -12.28 6.82 -29.23
CA GLU A 172 -12.95 7.13 -27.96
C GLU A 172 -12.64 6.10 -26.87
N MET A 173 -12.66 4.80 -27.20
CA MET A 173 -12.33 3.72 -26.26
C MET A 173 -10.87 3.79 -25.80
N ILE A 174 -9.93 4.06 -26.71
CA ILE A 174 -8.51 4.25 -26.36
C ILE A 174 -8.35 5.44 -25.42
N GLU A 175 -8.98 6.58 -25.71
CA GLU A 175 -8.92 7.75 -24.82
C GLU A 175 -9.54 7.46 -23.44
N MET A 176 -10.63 6.69 -23.39
CA MET A 176 -11.26 6.30 -22.14
C MET A 176 -10.37 5.37 -21.32
N ALA A 177 -9.76 4.37 -21.96
CA ALA A 177 -8.81 3.48 -21.33
C ALA A 177 -7.59 4.24 -20.79
N GLU A 178 -7.07 5.20 -21.56
CA GLU A 178 -5.91 6.02 -21.16
C GLU A 178 -6.22 6.95 -19.98
N ARG A 179 -7.43 7.53 -19.95
CA ARG A 179 -7.93 8.28 -18.79
C ARG A 179 -8.01 7.38 -17.55
N ASN A 180 -8.61 6.20 -17.67
CA ASN A 180 -8.74 5.26 -16.55
C ASN A 180 -7.37 4.80 -16.04
N ARG A 181 -6.43 4.49 -16.95
CA ARG A 181 -5.05 4.16 -16.61
C ARG A 181 -4.38 5.26 -15.79
N LYS A 182 -4.56 6.52 -16.19
CA LYS A 182 -4.02 7.67 -15.45
C LYS A 182 -4.64 7.77 -14.05
N LEU A 183 -5.95 7.60 -13.93
CA LEU A 183 -6.64 7.63 -12.64
C LEU A 183 -6.15 6.53 -11.69
N VAL A 184 -6.06 5.27 -12.16
CA VAL A 184 -5.51 4.15 -11.38
C VAL A 184 -4.08 4.44 -10.92
N HIS A 185 -3.25 4.99 -11.82
CA HIS A 185 -1.88 5.39 -11.50
C HIS A 185 -1.82 6.54 -10.47
N ASP A 186 -2.72 7.51 -10.54
CA ASP A 186 -2.82 8.59 -9.56
C ASP A 186 -3.23 8.06 -8.19
N VAL A 187 -4.15 7.08 -8.11
CA VAL A 187 -4.50 6.38 -6.86
C VAL A 187 -3.30 5.67 -6.25
N LEU A 188 -2.53 4.94 -7.06
CA LEU A 188 -1.30 4.27 -6.62
C LEU A 188 -0.27 5.25 -6.05
N ASN A 189 -0.05 6.38 -6.72
CA ASN A 189 0.86 7.41 -6.24
C ASN A 189 0.39 8.02 -4.92
N LEU A 190 -0.91 8.24 -4.77
CA LEU A 190 -1.48 8.76 -3.52
C LEU A 190 -1.34 7.75 -2.36
N GLU A 191 -1.57 6.46 -2.61
CA GLU A 191 -1.33 5.37 -1.65
C GLU A 191 0.14 5.34 -1.21
N GLN A 192 1.08 5.30 -2.17
CA GLN A 192 2.51 5.22 -1.87
C GLN A 192 3.01 6.48 -1.13
N ASN A 193 2.57 7.66 -1.55
CA ASN A 193 2.93 8.90 -0.86
C ASN A 193 2.35 8.94 0.57
N SER A 194 1.13 8.43 0.78
CA SER A 194 0.52 8.32 2.10
C SER A 194 1.34 7.42 3.04
N ILE A 195 1.84 6.29 2.54
CA ILE A 195 2.73 5.39 3.30
C ILE A 195 4.03 6.09 3.66
N ASN A 196 4.68 6.75 2.69
CA ASN A 196 5.94 7.46 2.93
C ASN A 196 5.79 8.59 3.96
N ILE A 197 4.70 9.37 3.88
CA ILE A 197 4.41 10.44 4.86
C ILE A 197 4.18 9.84 6.24
N MET A 198 3.45 8.73 6.33
CA MET A 198 3.20 8.04 7.59
C MET A 198 4.48 7.53 8.23
N GLU A 199 5.35 6.89 7.47
CA GLU A 199 6.65 6.42 7.93
C GLU A 199 7.54 7.57 8.41
N ALA A 200 7.55 8.71 7.69
CA ALA A 200 8.29 9.90 8.08
C ALA A 200 7.74 10.56 9.37
N VAL A 201 6.42 10.54 9.59
CA VAL A 201 5.81 11.04 10.84
C VAL A 201 6.16 10.11 12.01
N LEU A 202 6.05 8.79 11.83
CA LEU A 202 6.41 7.82 12.86
C LEU A 202 7.90 7.92 13.25
N SER A 203 8.79 8.04 12.26
CA SER A 203 10.22 8.21 12.49
C SER A 203 10.53 9.47 13.30
N ARG A 204 9.84 10.58 13.02
CA ARG A 204 9.97 11.82 13.81
C ARG A 204 9.48 11.64 15.24
N LYS A 205 8.32 11.01 15.45
CA LYS A 205 7.79 10.76 16.80
C LYS A 205 8.75 9.89 17.62
N LEU A 206 9.29 8.81 17.03
CA LEU A 206 10.26 7.94 17.69
C LEU A 206 11.56 8.69 18.04
N ALA A 207 12.04 9.58 17.17
CA ALA A 207 13.22 10.40 17.43
C ALA A 207 12.99 11.40 18.56
N GLU A 208 11.82 12.05 18.60
CA GLU A 208 11.43 12.96 19.68
C GLU A 208 11.32 12.25 21.03
N GLU A 209 10.69 11.07 21.05
CA GLU A 209 10.55 10.26 22.27
C GLU A 209 11.93 9.79 22.79
N SER A 210 12.81 9.33 21.90
CA SER A 210 14.17 8.94 22.24
C SER A 210 14.99 10.13 22.77
N ALA A 211 14.86 11.31 22.16
CA ALA A 211 15.51 12.52 22.64
C ALA A 211 15.00 12.90 24.04
N LEU A 212 13.69 12.86 24.26
CA LEU A 212 13.07 13.12 25.56
C LEU A 212 13.60 12.14 26.61
N LEU A 213 13.60 10.84 26.33
CA LEU A 213 14.10 9.80 27.22
C LEU A 213 15.58 10.00 27.57
N THR A 214 16.40 10.43 26.60
CA THR A 214 17.80 10.79 26.84
C THR A 214 17.92 11.95 27.82
N THR A 215 17.12 13.01 27.66
CA THR A 215 17.12 14.14 28.60
C THR A 215 16.64 13.75 30.01
N LEU A 216 15.69 12.83 30.13
CA LEU A 216 15.23 12.31 31.42
C LEU A 216 16.32 11.50 32.11
N ASN A 217 17.00 10.61 31.37
CA ASN A 217 18.11 9.84 31.90
C ASN A 217 19.27 10.74 32.35
N GLU A 218 19.57 11.81 31.60
CA GLU A 218 20.58 12.80 32.02
C GLU A 218 20.18 13.51 33.33
N LYS A 219 18.90 13.89 33.48
CA LYS A 219 18.39 14.50 34.72
C LYS A 219 18.46 13.52 35.89
N ALA A 220 17.99 12.28 35.71
CA ALA A 220 18.04 11.23 36.73
C ALA A 220 19.48 10.91 37.16
N SER A 221 20.42 10.87 36.21
CA SER A 221 21.84 10.67 36.49
C SER A 221 22.43 11.81 37.36
N ARG A 222 22.04 13.06 37.08
CA ARG A 222 22.45 14.22 37.90
C ARG A 222 21.87 14.15 39.31
N GLU A 223 20.62 13.73 39.46
CA GLU A 223 19.98 13.55 40.78
C GLU A 223 20.63 12.40 41.57
N GLY A 224 21.00 11.29 40.92
CA GLY A 224 21.75 10.19 41.54
C GLY A 224 23.07 10.62 42.19
N LYS A 225 23.75 11.64 41.63
CA LYS A 225 24.98 12.19 42.21
C LYS A 225 24.75 12.80 43.60
N VAL A 226 23.60 13.43 43.85
CA VAL A 226 23.27 14.00 45.17
C VAL A 226 23.09 12.90 46.21
N LEU A 227 22.42 11.80 45.83
CA LEU A 227 22.24 10.64 46.70
C LEU A 227 23.58 9.99 47.07
N ILE A 228 24.53 9.90 46.14
CA ILE A 228 25.88 9.38 46.41
C ILE A 228 26.60 10.26 47.45
N VAL A 229 26.55 11.59 47.28
CA VAL A 229 27.19 12.52 48.23
C VAL A 229 26.55 12.43 49.62
N PHE A 230 25.22 12.42 49.70
CA PHE A 230 24.49 12.24 50.97
C PHE A 230 24.90 10.94 51.67
N THR A 231 24.95 9.84 50.92
CA THR A 231 25.31 8.53 51.46
C THR A 231 26.75 8.49 52.00
N ILE A 232 27.70 9.12 51.32
CA ILE A 232 29.09 9.24 51.81
C ILE A 232 29.11 10.00 53.15
N VAL A 233 28.39 11.12 53.24
CA VAL A 233 28.31 11.90 54.49
C VAL A 233 27.70 11.06 55.60
N THR A 234 26.61 10.33 55.35
CA THR A 234 25.98 9.46 56.35
C THR A 234 26.90 8.34 56.82
N VAL A 235 27.58 7.61 55.92
CA VAL A 235 28.48 6.50 56.30
C VAL A 235 29.63 6.94 57.20
N VAL A 236 30.13 8.18 57.03
CA VAL A 236 31.19 8.73 57.88
C VAL A 236 30.61 9.30 59.18
N PHE A 237 29.58 10.14 59.10
CA PHE A 237 29.09 10.87 60.28
C PHE A 237 28.30 9.99 61.26
N THR A 238 27.51 9.02 60.78
CA THR A 238 26.70 8.15 61.64
C THR A 238 27.53 7.39 62.70
N PRO A 239 28.63 6.70 62.35
CA PRO A 239 29.45 6.04 63.36
C PRO A 239 30.20 7.03 64.27
N LEU A 240 30.65 8.18 63.75
CA LEU A 240 31.26 9.24 64.56
C LEU A 240 30.26 9.80 65.59
N SER A 241 29.03 10.07 65.18
CA SER A 241 27.96 10.55 66.07
C SER A 241 27.62 9.53 67.16
N PHE A 242 27.55 8.24 66.80
CA PHE A 242 27.39 7.16 67.78
C PHE A 242 28.53 7.15 68.80
N LEU A 243 29.78 7.31 68.35
CA LEU A 243 30.96 7.31 69.19
C LEU A 243 31.01 8.52 70.13
N THR A 244 30.63 9.71 69.65
CA THR A 244 30.49 10.90 70.51
C THR A 244 29.42 10.72 71.59
N SER A 245 28.31 10.04 71.26
CA SER A 245 27.26 9.72 72.23
C SER A 245 27.74 8.69 73.27
N LEU A 246 28.54 7.71 72.86
CA LEU A 246 29.13 6.70 73.74
C LEU A 246 30.10 7.35 74.73
N PHE A 247 30.95 8.28 74.28
CA PHE A 247 31.85 9.02 75.17
C PHE A 247 31.18 10.11 76.00
N SER A 248 30.01 10.61 75.57
CA SER A 248 29.20 11.53 76.36
C SER A 248 28.43 10.81 77.48
N LEU A 249 28.38 9.48 77.47
CA LEU A 249 27.74 8.67 78.51
C LEU A 249 28.62 8.68 79.76
N ASN A 250 28.09 9.20 80.87
CA ASN A 250 28.77 9.24 82.16
C ASN A 250 28.77 7.85 82.81
N ILE A 251 29.64 6.96 82.31
CA ILE A 251 29.86 5.63 82.88
C ILE A 251 31.10 5.66 83.78
N THR A 252 30.93 5.25 85.04
CA THR A 252 32.00 5.34 86.04
C THR A 252 32.96 4.14 86.00
N VAL A 253 32.58 3.01 85.38
CA VAL A 253 33.40 1.79 85.27
C VAL A 253 32.93 0.96 84.05
N PHE A 254 33.83 0.57 83.14
CA PHE A 254 33.55 -0.41 82.07
C PHE A 254 33.39 -1.82 82.69
N GLN A 255 32.56 -2.71 82.12
CA GLN A 255 32.42 -4.08 82.68
C GLN A 255 33.79 -4.80 82.69
N HIS A 256 34.14 -5.40 83.82
CA HIS A 256 35.37 -6.16 84.02
C HIS A 256 35.02 -7.63 84.13
N ASN A 257 35.81 -8.48 83.49
CA ASN A 257 35.67 -9.92 83.61
C ASN A 257 36.09 -10.40 85.01
N SER A 258 35.74 -11.65 85.33
CA SER A 258 36.03 -12.31 86.62
C SER A 258 37.50 -12.24 87.09
N ASP A 259 38.43 -11.99 86.17
CA ASP A 259 39.88 -11.90 86.39
C ASP A 259 40.41 -10.46 86.55
N GLY A 260 39.54 -9.44 86.56
CA GLY A 260 39.93 -8.05 86.81
C GLY A 260 40.41 -7.29 85.57
N ASP A 261 40.39 -7.91 84.39
CA ASP A 261 40.65 -7.25 83.12
C ASP A 261 39.38 -6.60 82.55
N ILE A 262 39.57 -5.46 81.89
CA ILE A 262 38.52 -4.76 81.13
C ILE A 262 37.93 -5.70 80.06
N GLU A 263 36.63 -5.97 80.13
CA GLU A 263 35.96 -6.95 79.27
C GLU A 263 35.83 -6.46 77.81
N TYR A 264 35.86 -5.13 77.62
CA TYR A 264 35.86 -4.49 76.31
C TYR A 264 37.01 -3.50 76.20
N GLU A 265 38.14 -3.91 75.63
CA GLU A 265 39.20 -2.99 75.23
C GLU A 265 38.74 -2.11 74.06
N PRO A 266 38.81 -0.77 74.16
CA PRO A 266 38.44 0.14 73.08
C PRO A 266 39.22 -0.14 71.78
N SER A 267 40.45 -0.64 71.90
CA SER A 267 41.38 -0.99 70.82
C SER A 267 40.78 -1.90 69.75
N TRP A 268 39.81 -2.75 70.10
CA TRP A 268 39.17 -3.67 69.14
C TRP A 268 38.03 -3.04 68.34
N ILE A 269 37.27 -2.11 68.94
CA ILE A 269 36.04 -1.59 68.33
C ILE A 269 36.30 -0.43 67.35
N PHE A 270 37.31 0.40 67.64
CA PHE A 270 37.72 1.53 66.80
C PHE A 270 38.11 1.13 65.36
N PRO A 271 38.97 0.14 65.11
CA PRO A 271 39.35 -0.25 63.75
C PRO A 271 38.20 -0.90 62.97
N ILE A 272 37.27 -1.59 63.65
CA ILE A 272 36.10 -2.21 63.00
C ILE A 272 35.13 -1.13 62.50
N ILE A 273 34.88 -0.10 63.31
CA ILE A 273 33.96 0.97 62.96
C ILE A 273 34.54 1.89 61.87
N PHE A 274 35.83 2.23 61.96
CA PHE A 274 36.45 3.23 61.09
C PHE A 274 37.02 2.66 59.78
N SER A 275 37.40 1.38 59.75
CA SER A 275 37.98 0.75 58.54
C SER A 275 37.00 -0.17 57.81
N PHE A 276 36.19 -0.98 58.50
CA PHE A 276 35.44 -2.04 57.82
C PHE A 276 34.19 -1.56 57.06
N LEU A 277 33.46 -0.57 57.59
CA LEU A 277 32.26 -0.01 56.96
C LEU A 277 32.55 0.82 55.70
N PRO A 278 33.43 1.84 55.73
CA PRO A 278 33.66 2.69 54.56
C PRO A 278 34.40 1.95 53.43
N ILE A 279 35.29 1.01 53.76
CA ILE A 279 36.03 0.22 52.75
C ILE A 279 35.09 -0.75 52.03
N ARG A 280 34.18 -1.42 52.74
CA ARG A 280 33.19 -2.31 52.10
C ARG A 280 32.19 -1.53 51.24
N PHE A 281 31.82 -0.32 51.62
CA PHE A 281 30.96 0.54 50.81
C PHE A 281 31.67 1.04 49.53
N LEU A 282 32.95 1.44 49.65
CA LEU A 282 33.77 1.85 48.50
C LEU A 282 33.94 0.74 47.46
N ILE A 283 33.92 -0.53 47.88
CA ILE A 283 33.96 -1.72 47.01
C ILE A 283 32.61 -1.98 46.32
N ILE A 284 31.49 -1.64 46.95
CA ILE A 284 30.13 -1.85 46.40
C ILE A 284 29.72 -0.75 45.42
N VAL A 285 30.26 0.47 45.57
CA VAL A 285 29.94 1.64 44.73
C VAL A 285 30.77 1.71 43.44
N ARG A 286 31.80 0.88 43.30
CA ARG A 286 32.67 0.78 42.12
C ARG A 286 32.17 -0.28 41.15
#